data_AF-K8XZ12-F1
#
_entry.id   AF-K8XZ12-F1
#
_cell.length_a   1.000
_cell.length_b   1.000
_cell.length_c   1.000
_cell.angle_alpha   90.00
_cell.angle_beta   90.00
_cell.angle_gamma   90.00
#
_symmetry.space_group_name_H-M   'P 1'
#
loop_
_entity.id
_entity.type
_entity.pdbx_description
1 polymer ?
#
loop_
_entity_poly.entity_id
_entity_poly.type
_entity_poly.pdbx_seq_one_letter_code
_entity_poly.pdbx_strand_id
1 'polypeptide(L)'
;MNSKNMILSIVIALTSWVLFLNCGDKSEKPTETTPTETASTLSPELQKGQEIFNQNCASCHGEKGAGDGAAAASLNPKPRNYRAPVSQWKNGNTEAGVLKTLNNGIPNSPMVAYKFLGDENLKLLAKYVVHLSQN
;
A
#
# COMPACT_ATOMS: atom_id res chain seq x y z
N MET A 1 78.66 -8.35 23.27
CA MET A 1 79.07 -7.58 22.07
C MET A 1 77.80 -7.25 21.29
N ASN A 2 77.38 -6.04 20.94
CA ASN A 2 77.88 -4.68 21.05
C ASN A 2 76.67 -3.80 20.62
N SER A 3 75.97 -3.10 21.52
CA SER A 3 75.96 -1.62 21.67
C SER A 3 76.35 -0.79 20.43
N LYS A 4 75.39 0.02 19.93
CA LYS A 4 75.49 1.46 19.54
C LYS A 4 74.23 1.84 18.73
N ASN A 5 73.25 2.51 19.34
CA ASN A 5 73.10 3.97 19.39
C ASN A 5 72.94 4.64 18.01
N MET A 6 71.70 5.02 17.66
CA MET A 6 71.45 6.31 17.01
C MET A 6 70.05 6.81 17.39
N ILE A 7 70.04 7.66 18.43
CA ILE A 7 68.91 8.49 18.85
C ILE A 7 68.92 9.72 17.92
N LEU A 8 67.82 9.99 17.21
CA LEU A 8 67.48 11.35 16.78
C LEU A 8 65.96 11.50 16.57
N SER A 9 65.33 11.98 17.64
CA SER A 9 64.31 13.05 17.69
C SER A 9 63.22 13.13 16.60
N ILE A 10 61.95 13.03 17.04
CA ILE A 10 60.72 13.80 16.68
C ILE A 10 59.55 12.96 17.26
N VAL A 11 59.31 12.93 18.58
CA VAL A 11 58.42 13.80 19.38
C VAL A 11 57.05 14.11 18.74
N ILE A 12 55.99 13.83 19.52
CA ILE A 12 54.57 14.27 19.42
C ILE A 12 53.71 13.38 18.49
N ALA A 13 52.72 12.57 18.92
CA ALA A 13 51.99 12.46 20.17
C ALA A 13 51.41 11.04 20.32
N LEU A 14 51.74 10.38 21.43
CA LEU A 14 51.04 9.22 21.97
C LEU A 14 50.74 9.53 23.43
N THR A 15 49.59 10.13 23.72
CA THR A 15 48.99 10.09 25.07
C THR A 15 47.48 10.31 24.98
N SER A 16 46.73 9.36 25.55
CA SER A 16 45.32 9.47 25.96
C SER A 16 44.33 9.34 24.79
N TRP A 17 43.46 8.34 24.72
CA TRP A 17 42.49 8.00 25.77
C TRP A 17 41.97 6.56 25.54
N VAL A 18 42.42 5.63 26.37
CA VAL A 18 41.63 4.47 26.72
C VAL A 18 40.49 5.00 27.58
N LEU A 19 39.26 5.04 27.06
CA LEU A 19 37.98 5.15 27.81
C LEU A 19 36.80 5.31 26.83
N PHE A 20 36.35 4.21 26.22
CA PHE A 20 34.94 4.08 25.80
C PHE A 20 34.45 2.67 26.14
N LEU A 21 34.59 2.29 27.42
CA LEU A 21 33.57 1.53 28.13
C LEU A 21 32.54 2.55 28.61
N ASN A 22 31.56 2.88 27.76
CA ASN A 22 30.35 3.52 28.22
C ASN A 22 29.21 2.51 28.11
N CYS A 23 28.96 1.82 29.21
CA CYS A 23 27.71 1.14 29.47
C CYS A 23 26.70 2.22 29.92
N GLY A 24 25.55 2.28 29.27
CA GLY A 24 24.44 3.19 29.58
C GLY A 24 23.64 3.50 28.31
N ASP A 25 22.33 3.44 28.27
CA ASP A 25 21.29 3.05 29.23
C ASP A 25 20.07 2.65 28.37
N LYS A 26 19.12 2.03 29.04
CA LYS A 26 17.84 1.51 28.60
C LYS A 26 17.01 2.53 27.80
N SER A 27 16.11 1.97 26.99
CA SER A 27 14.82 2.56 26.57
C SER A 27 14.91 3.93 25.90
N GLU A 28 14.60 4.04 24.62
CA GLU A 28 13.26 4.45 24.23
C GLU A 28 12.86 3.84 22.88
N LYS A 29 11.74 3.11 22.91
CA LYS A 29 10.93 2.67 21.76
C LYS A 29 10.71 3.86 20.82
N PRO A 30 11.11 3.80 19.53
CA PRO A 30 10.67 4.80 18.57
C PRO A 30 9.15 4.72 18.41
N THR A 31 8.52 5.69 19.06
CA THR A 31 7.28 6.39 18.73
C THR A 31 6.53 5.81 17.54
N GLU A 32 5.49 5.05 17.90
CA GLU A 32 4.26 4.95 17.13
C GLU A 32 3.85 6.35 16.68
N THR A 33 4.14 6.67 15.42
CA THR A 33 3.66 7.90 14.80
C THR A 33 2.24 7.62 14.34
N THR A 34 1.27 7.94 15.19
CA THR A 34 -0.12 8.23 14.79
C THR A 34 -0.65 9.17 15.88
N PRO A 35 -1.17 10.37 15.55
CA PRO A 35 -2.26 10.49 14.59
C PRO A 35 -2.17 11.69 13.64
N THR A 36 -2.14 11.42 12.33
CA THR A 36 -2.79 12.33 11.36
C THR A 36 -4.27 11.99 11.33
N GLU A 37 -4.98 12.51 12.33
CA GLU A 37 -6.44 12.53 12.40
C GLU A 37 -6.96 13.65 11.49
N THR A 38 -7.05 13.39 10.19
CA THR A 38 -8.08 13.95 9.29
C THR A 38 -8.23 13.01 8.09
N ALA A 39 -8.55 11.74 8.34
CA ALA A 39 -8.95 10.81 7.29
C ALA A 39 -10.34 10.29 7.67
N SER A 40 -11.29 10.45 6.75
CA SER A 40 -12.65 9.91 6.84
C SER A 40 -12.63 8.51 7.47
N THR A 41 -13.37 8.33 8.57
CA THR A 41 -13.41 7.08 9.34
C THR A 41 -14.19 6.01 8.59
N LEU A 42 -13.57 5.49 7.52
CA LEU A 42 -14.01 4.25 6.89
C LEU A 42 -14.06 3.15 7.96
N SER A 43 -15.08 2.29 7.90
CA SER A 43 -15.13 1.10 8.76
C SER A 43 -13.92 0.20 8.49
N PRO A 44 -13.50 -0.66 9.44
CA PRO A 44 -12.38 -1.58 9.23
C PRO A 44 -12.52 -2.44 7.97
N GLU A 45 -13.75 -2.85 7.64
CA GLU A 45 -14.04 -3.59 6.40
C GLU A 45 -13.78 -2.76 5.14
N LEU A 46 -14.18 -1.49 5.14
CA LEU A 46 -13.96 -0.57 4.02
C LEU A 46 -12.48 -0.20 3.89
N GLN A 47 -11.76 -0.03 5.00
CA GLN A 47 -10.31 0.16 4.98
C GLN A 47 -9.62 -1.05 4.34
N LYS A 48 -10.00 -2.26 4.73
CA LYS A 48 -9.42 -3.46 4.14
C LYS A 48 -9.77 -3.61 2.66
N GLY A 49 -11.02 -3.34 2.30
CA GLY A 49 -11.45 -3.32 0.91
C GLY A 49 -10.70 -2.27 0.07
N GLN A 50 -10.42 -1.10 0.64
CA GLN A 50 -9.63 -0.04 0.01
C GLN A 50 -8.19 -0.48 -0.25
N GLU A 51 -7.52 -1.10 0.72
CA GLU A 51 -6.16 -1.64 0.53
C GLU A 51 -6.10 -2.62 -0.64
N ILE A 52 -7.04 -3.56 -0.68
CA ILE A 52 -7.13 -4.57 -1.74
C ILE A 52 -7.42 -3.89 -3.08
N PHE A 53 -8.33 -2.92 -3.11
CA PHE A 53 -8.68 -2.18 -4.32
C PHE A 53 -7.49 -1.40 -4.88
N ASN A 54 -6.72 -0.73 -4.02
CA ASN A 54 -5.56 0.05 -4.45
C ASN A 54 -4.47 -0.84 -5.06
N GLN A 55 -4.28 -2.05 -4.53
CA GLN A 55 -3.29 -3.01 -5.03
C GLN A 55 -3.70 -3.67 -6.35
N ASN A 56 -5.01 -3.89 -6.57
CA ASN A 56 -5.48 -4.78 -7.64
C ASN A 56 -6.33 -4.07 -8.72
N CYS A 57 -6.93 -2.92 -8.42
CA CYS A 57 -8.01 -2.35 -9.23
C CYS A 57 -7.74 -0.91 -9.65
N ALA A 58 -7.09 -0.11 -8.80
CA ALA A 58 -6.92 1.33 -9.00
C ALA A 58 -6.13 1.70 -10.27
N SER A 59 -5.20 0.85 -10.71
CA SER A 59 -4.44 1.09 -11.96
C SER A 59 -5.35 1.19 -13.19
N CYS A 60 -6.49 0.50 -13.19
CA CYS A 60 -7.49 0.55 -14.26
C CYS A 60 -8.68 1.44 -13.89
N HIS A 61 -9.24 1.28 -12.69
CA HIS A 61 -10.47 1.95 -12.30
C HIS A 61 -10.26 3.35 -11.69
N GLY A 62 -9.01 3.74 -11.40
CA GLY A 62 -8.66 4.95 -10.65
C GLY A 62 -8.94 4.79 -9.17
N GLU A 63 -8.21 5.51 -8.31
CA GLU A 63 -8.35 5.43 -6.85
C GLU A 63 -9.78 5.76 -6.38
N LYS A 64 -10.45 6.66 -7.11
CA LYS A 64 -11.83 7.07 -6.83
C LYS A 64 -12.87 6.26 -7.61
N GLY A 65 -12.47 5.23 -8.37
CA GLY A 65 -13.38 4.42 -9.18
C GLY A 65 -14.00 5.16 -10.37
N ALA A 66 -13.36 6.20 -10.89
CA ALA A 66 -13.89 7.00 -12.01
C ALA A 66 -13.62 6.39 -13.39
N GLY A 67 -12.93 5.25 -13.46
CA GLY A 67 -12.59 4.58 -14.72
C GLY A 67 -11.45 5.27 -15.47
N ASP A 68 -10.61 6.01 -14.74
CA ASP A 68 -9.55 6.91 -15.22
C ASP A 68 -8.17 6.54 -14.67
N GLY A 69 -7.99 5.30 -14.22
CA GLY A 69 -6.67 4.81 -13.81
C GLY A 69 -5.65 4.89 -14.95
N ALA A 70 -4.36 4.90 -14.62
CA ALA A 70 -3.27 5.07 -15.59
C ALA A 70 -3.36 4.09 -16.80
N ALA A 71 -3.87 2.88 -16.59
CA ALA A 71 -4.06 1.90 -17.66
C ALA A 71 -5.32 2.15 -18.51
N ALA A 72 -6.31 2.89 -17.99
CA ALA A 72 -7.65 3.03 -18.60
C ALA A 72 -7.62 3.54 -20.05
N ALA A 73 -6.67 4.43 -20.38
CA ALA A 73 -6.54 4.98 -21.73
C ALA A 73 -6.24 3.92 -22.80
N SER A 74 -5.63 2.78 -22.41
CA SER A 74 -5.24 1.70 -23.31
C SER A 74 -6.24 0.53 -23.32
N LEU A 75 -7.35 0.64 -22.58
CA LEU A 75 -8.33 -0.45 -22.43
C LEU A 75 -9.59 -0.20 -23.26
N ASN A 76 -10.03 -1.23 -23.97
CA ASN A 76 -11.30 -1.25 -24.70
C ASN A 76 -12.10 -2.52 -24.37
N PRO A 77 -13.33 -2.40 -23.81
CA PRO A 77 -13.98 -1.16 -23.37
C PRO A 77 -13.22 -0.50 -22.21
N LYS A 78 -13.42 0.81 -22.03
CA LYS A 78 -12.88 1.54 -20.87
C LYS A 78 -13.44 0.97 -19.55
N PRO A 79 -12.66 1.02 -18.46
CA PRO A 79 -13.14 0.64 -17.13
C PRO A 79 -14.38 1.45 -16.72
N ARG A 80 -15.26 0.82 -15.95
CA ARG A 80 -16.49 1.45 -15.46
C ARG A 80 -16.16 2.59 -14.49
N ASN A 81 -16.77 3.75 -14.73
CA ASN A 81 -16.99 4.76 -13.69
C ASN A 81 -18.08 4.27 -12.73
N TYR A 82 -17.74 4.05 -11.46
CA TYR A 82 -18.66 3.49 -10.47
C TYR A 82 -19.81 4.44 -10.09
N ARG A 83 -19.68 5.75 -10.36
CA ARG A 83 -20.78 6.72 -10.15
C ARG A 83 -21.76 6.79 -11.33
N ALA A 84 -21.55 5.98 -12.38
CA ALA A 84 -22.46 5.92 -13.51
C ALA A 84 -23.80 5.26 -13.11
N PRO A 85 -24.91 5.58 -13.82
CA PRO A 85 -26.21 4.97 -13.56
C PRO A 85 -26.16 3.44 -13.56
N VAL A 86 -26.97 2.81 -12.70
CA VAL A 86 -27.04 1.34 -12.52
C VAL A 86 -27.27 0.60 -13.85
N SER A 87 -28.03 1.20 -14.79
CA SER A 87 -28.28 0.65 -16.13
C SER A 87 -27.00 0.40 -16.95
N GLN A 88 -25.87 1.03 -16.58
CA GLN A 88 -24.59 0.83 -17.26
C GLN A 88 -23.71 -0.26 -16.59
N TRP A 89 -24.11 -0.76 -15.42
CA TRP A 89 -23.41 -1.83 -14.72
C TRP A 89 -23.80 -3.19 -15.30
N LYS A 90 -22.82 -4.02 -15.69
CA LYS A 90 -23.08 -5.32 -16.32
C LYS A 90 -23.81 -6.30 -15.39
N ASN A 91 -23.50 -6.27 -14.11
CA ASN A 91 -24.10 -7.14 -13.10
C ASN A 91 -24.77 -6.33 -11.95
N GLY A 92 -24.98 -5.02 -12.11
CA GLY A 92 -25.47 -4.13 -11.06
C GLY A 92 -24.37 -3.60 -10.12
N ASN A 93 -24.72 -2.57 -9.33
CA ASN A 93 -23.84 -1.90 -8.35
C ASN A 93 -24.14 -2.30 -6.91
N THR A 94 -24.73 -3.47 -6.69
CA THR A 94 -24.93 -4.07 -5.36
C THR A 94 -23.74 -4.97 -5.02
N GLU A 95 -23.53 -5.30 -3.75
CA GLU A 95 -22.44 -6.22 -3.35
C GLU A 95 -22.51 -7.54 -4.11
N ALA A 96 -23.71 -8.11 -4.28
CA ALA A 96 -23.92 -9.34 -5.04
C ALA A 96 -23.54 -9.19 -6.53
N GLY A 97 -23.88 -8.07 -7.14
CA GLY A 97 -23.53 -7.76 -8.53
C GLY A 97 -22.03 -7.57 -8.75
N VAL A 98 -21.39 -6.86 -7.82
CA VAL A 98 -19.95 -6.66 -7.82
C VAL A 98 -19.24 -7.99 -7.58
N LEU A 99 -19.66 -8.78 -6.58
CA LEU A 99 -19.11 -10.12 -6.32
C LEU A 99 -19.22 -11.03 -7.54
N LYS A 100 -20.35 -11.01 -8.25
CA LYS A 100 -20.51 -11.77 -9.49
C LYS A 100 -19.49 -11.36 -10.55
N THR A 101 -19.21 -10.05 -10.64
CA THR A 101 -18.18 -9.52 -11.55
C THR A 101 -16.78 -9.93 -11.12
N LEU A 102 -16.44 -9.80 -9.84
CA LEU A 102 -15.14 -10.20 -9.30
C LEU A 102 -14.88 -11.70 -9.45
N ASN A 103 -15.92 -12.52 -9.33
CA ASN A 103 -15.80 -13.97 -9.47
C ASN A 103 -15.63 -14.45 -10.91
N ASN A 104 -16.20 -13.75 -11.88
CA ASN A 104 -16.30 -14.25 -13.26
C ASN A 104 -15.57 -13.38 -14.29
N GLY A 105 -15.12 -12.19 -13.89
CA GLY A 105 -14.76 -11.14 -14.83
C GLY A 105 -15.96 -10.67 -15.66
N ILE A 106 -15.67 -9.94 -16.73
CA ILE A 106 -16.65 -9.57 -17.77
C ILE A 106 -16.13 -10.13 -19.10
N PRO A 107 -16.84 -11.11 -19.71
CA PRO A 107 -16.44 -11.67 -21.01
C PRO A 107 -16.26 -10.59 -22.08
N ASN A 108 -15.28 -10.80 -22.96
CA ASN A 108 -14.91 -9.85 -24.03
C ASN A 108 -14.52 -8.46 -23.50
N SER A 109 -13.91 -8.40 -22.33
CA SER A 109 -13.33 -7.18 -21.78
C SER A 109 -12.02 -7.47 -21.04
N PRO A 110 -11.20 -6.43 -20.75
CA PRO A 110 -10.01 -6.58 -19.92
C PRO A 110 -10.29 -6.92 -18.45
N MET A 111 -11.54 -6.89 -17.99
CA MET A 111 -11.89 -7.16 -16.60
C MET A 111 -11.88 -8.68 -16.34
N VAL A 112 -10.75 -9.18 -15.85
CA VAL A 112 -10.56 -10.59 -15.48
C VAL A 112 -11.27 -10.96 -14.17
N ALA A 113 -11.33 -12.25 -13.87
CA ALA A 113 -11.76 -12.76 -12.57
C ALA A 113 -10.65 -12.66 -11.52
N TYR A 114 -11.01 -12.40 -10.27
CA TYR A 114 -10.10 -12.19 -9.14
C TYR A 114 -10.27 -13.26 -8.03
N LYS A 115 -10.79 -14.46 -8.37
CA LYS A 115 -11.07 -15.55 -7.41
C LYS A 115 -9.86 -15.95 -6.55
N PHE A 116 -8.65 -15.72 -7.05
CA PHE A 116 -7.40 -16.00 -6.32
C PHE A 116 -7.24 -15.18 -5.04
N LEU A 117 -7.96 -14.06 -4.89
CA LEU A 117 -7.96 -13.26 -3.66
C LEU A 117 -8.71 -13.95 -2.50
N GLY A 118 -9.56 -14.94 -2.78
CA GLY A 118 -10.38 -15.64 -1.79
C GLY A 118 -11.68 -14.91 -1.44
N ASP A 119 -12.68 -15.67 -1.00
CA ASP A 119 -14.06 -15.20 -0.84
C ASP A 119 -14.22 -14.03 0.14
N GLU A 120 -13.47 -14.03 1.24
CA GLU A 120 -13.51 -12.95 2.23
C GLU A 120 -13.01 -11.63 1.65
N ASN A 121 -11.86 -11.65 0.98
CA ASN A 121 -11.30 -10.46 0.34
C ASN A 121 -12.20 -9.96 -0.80
N LEU A 122 -12.82 -10.87 -1.56
CA LEU A 122 -13.77 -10.47 -2.60
C LEU A 122 -15.01 -9.77 -2.02
N LYS A 123 -15.52 -10.21 -0.85
CA LYS A 123 -16.63 -9.54 -0.16
C LYS A 123 -16.23 -8.14 0.31
N LEU A 124 -15.05 -7.99 0.91
CA LEU A 124 -14.53 -6.69 1.35
C LEU A 124 -14.31 -5.74 0.16
N LEU A 125 -13.76 -6.26 -0.94
CA LEU A 125 -13.58 -5.51 -2.18
C LEU A 125 -14.92 -5.08 -2.77
N ALA A 126 -15.93 -5.96 -2.77
CA ALA A 126 -17.27 -5.63 -3.24
C ALA A 126 -17.92 -4.52 -2.40
N LYS A 127 -17.83 -4.60 -1.06
CA LYS A 127 -18.28 -3.52 -0.16
C LYS A 127 -17.64 -2.18 -0.50
N TYR A 128 -16.33 -2.18 -0.74
CA TYR A 128 -15.60 -0.95 -1.07
C TYR A 128 -15.98 -0.37 -2.44
N VAL A 129 -16.17 -1.21 -3.46
CA VAL A 129 -16.66 -0.76 -4.78
C VAL A 129 -18.06 -0.17 -4.69
N VAL A 130 -18.95 -0.75 -3.87
CA VAL A 130 -20.29 -0.19 -3.60
C VAL A 130 -20.16 1.16 -2.90
N HIS A 131 -19.27 1.29 -1.91
CA HIS A 131 -18.99 2.56 -1.25
C HIS A 131 -18.52 3.64 -2.25
N LEU A 132 -17.60 3.32 -3.17
CA LEU A 132 -17.15 4.23 -4.23
C LEU A 132 -18.25 4.59 -5.25
N SER A 133 -19.30 3.77 -5.39
CA SER A 133 -20.43 4.10 -6.25
C SER A 133 -21.36 5.17 -5.67
N GLN A 134 -21.25 5.41 -4.36
CA GLN A 134 -22.12 6.30 -3.59
C GLN A 134 -21.44 7.62 -3.17
N ASN A 135 -20.12 7.71 -3.31
CA ASN A 135 -19.28 8.84 -2.89
C ASN A 135 -18.28 9.14 -4.00
#